data_AF-A0AAE9Y5I4-F1
#
_entry.id   AF-A0AAE9Y5I4-F1
#
_cell.length_a   1.000
_cell.length_b   1.000
_cell.length_c   1.000
_cell.angle_alpha   90.00
_cell.angle_beta   90.00
_cell.angle_gamma   90.00
#
_symmetry.space_group_name_H-M   'P 1'
#
loop_
_entity.id
_entity.type
_entity.pdbx_description
1 polymer ?
#
loop_
_entity_poly.entity_id
_entity_poly.type
_entity_poly.pdbx_seq_one_letter_code
_entity_poly.pdbx_strand_id
1 'polypeptide(L)'
;MAGAVVVVAVVAVLAFGVFGVQTLFTDDEVSEAGPTFDSGATAGAEPAADPAGGEPGAPASTAPADAPAVTTVATGAFEDVDHPGEGSATLLTDGNQTFVRFEDDFSTDNGPDLFAVVYVGEERIELGELKGNVGAQNYELPPEVDPASVTTVAVWCKRFDSTFTEAAVA
;
A
#
# COMPACT_ATOMS: atom_id res chain seq x y z
N MET A 1 -13.66 -36.17 -30.95
CA MET A 1 -12.47 -35.42 -30.49
C MET A 1 -12.64 -33.90 -30.61
N ALA A 2 -13.15 -33.36 -31.72
CA ALA A 2 -13.36 -31.91 -31.89
C ALA A 2 -14.26 -31.25 -30.81
N GLY A 3 -15.39 -31.88 -30.44
CA GLY A 3 -16.29 -31.32 -29.42
C GLY A 3 -15.67 -31.19 -28.03
N ALA A 4 -14.82 -32.14 -27.62
CA ALA A 4 -14.14 -32.08 -26.32
C ALA A 4 -13.08 -30.96 -26.28
N VAL A 5 -12.36 -30.74 -27.40
CA VAL A 5 -11.38 -29.65 -27.50
C VAL A 5 -12.07 -28.29 -27.43
N VAL A 6 -13.22 -28.12 -28.07
CA VAL A 6 -13.99 -26.87 -28.01
C VAL A 6 -14.48 -26.60 -26.58
N VAL A 7 -15.00 -27.61 -25.88
CA VAL A 7 -15.45 -27.44 -24.49
C VAL A 7 -14.29 -27.05 -23.57
N VAL A 8 -13.13 -27.73 -23.68
CA VAL A 8 -11.94 -27.40 -22.89
C VAL A 8 -11.46 -25.97 -23.19
N ALA A 9 -11.45 -25.57 -24.47
CA ALA A 9 -11.07 -24.20 -24.85
C ALA A 9 -12.03 -23.15 -24.26
N VAL A 10 -13.34 -23.38 -24.29
CA VAL A 10 -14.33 -22.46 -23.71
C VAL A 10 -14.17 -22.37 -22.19
N VAL A 11 -14.00 -23.51 -21.50
CA VAL A 11 -13.77 -23.52 -20.05
C VAL A 11 -12.47 -22.78 -19.69
N ALA A 12 -11.40 -22.97 -20.46
CA ALA A 12 -10.15 -22.24 -20.26
C ALA A 12 -10.34 -20.74 -20.46
N VAL A 13 -11.04 -20.31 -21.52
CA VAL A 13 -11.33 -18.88 -21.76
C VAL A 13 -12.14 -18.28 -20.61
N LEU A 14 -13.13 -19.00 -20.07
CA LEU A 14 -13.90 -18.54 -18.91
C LEU A 14 -13.02 -18.48 -17.66
N ALA A 15 -12.29 -19.54 -17.34
CA ALA A 15 -11.48 -19.64 -16.13
C ALA A 15 -10.36 -18.58 -16.09
N PHE A 16 -9.60 -18.44 -17.18
CA PHE A 16 -8.44 -17.53 -17.21
C PHE A 16 -8.82 -16.10 -17.65
N GLY A 17 -9.81 -15.95 -18.54
CA GLY A 17 -10.21 -14.65 -19.08
C GLY A 17 -11.29 -13.92 -18.28
N VAL A 18 -12.24 -14.64 -17.66
CA VAL A 18 -13.35 -14.03 -16.91
C VAL A 18 -13.14 -14.14 -15.41
N PHE A 19 -12.65 -15.29 -14.93
CA PHE A 19 -12.48 -15.55 -13.50
C PHE A 19 -11.06 -15.33 -12.98
N GLY A 20 -10.07 -15.12 -13.86
CA GLY A 20 -8.72 -14.77 -13.46
C GLY A 20 -7.97 -15.86 -12.66
N VAL A 21 -8.27 -17.15 -12.85
CA VAL A 21 -7.71 -18.25 -12.04
C VAL A 21 -6.16 -18.26 -11.98
N GLN A 22 -5.47 -17.64 -12.94
CA GLN A 22 -4.01 -17.48 -12.88
C GLN A 22 -3.51 -16.64 -11.69
N THR A 23 -4.29 -15.68 -11.18
CA THR A 23 -3.85 -14.81 -10.07
C THR A 23 -3.73 -15.57 -8.75
N LEU A 24 -4.40 -16.72 -8.61
CA LEU A 24 -4.19 -17.65 -7.50
C LEU A 24 -2.78 -18.26 -7.45
N PHE A 25 -1.99 -18.12 -8.52
CA PHE A 25 -0.67 -18.76 -8.63
C PHE A 25 0.45 -17.77 -8.95
N THR A 26 0.18 -16.47 -9.03
CA THR A 26 1.17 -15.47 -9.43
C THR A 26 0.97 -14.21 -8.62
N ASP A 27 1.99 -13.88 -7.84
CA ASP A 27 2.07 -12.64 -7.08
C ASP A 27 2.38 -11.45 -7.99
N ASP A 28 1.71 -10.33 -7.72
CA ASP A 28 2.03 -9.03 -8.26
C ASP A 28 2.75 -8.23 -7.17
N GLU A 29 4.06 -8.10 -7.32
CA GLU A 29 4.93 -7.45 -6.36
C GLU A 29 5.13 -5.98 -6.73
N VAL A 30 4.96 -5.10 -5.74
CA VAL A 30 5.17 -3.67 -5.87
C VAL A 30 6.21 -3.22 -4.84
N SER A 31 7.13 -2.36 -5.25
CA SER A 31 8.13 -1.75 -4.37
C SER A 31 8.19 -0.26 -4.66
N GLU A 32 7.22 0.47 -4.11
CA GLU A 32 7.22 1.93 -4.14
C GLU A 32 8.11 2.49 -3.03
N ALA A 33 8.93 3.48 -3.39
CA ALA A 33 9.57 4.35 -2.41
C ALA A 33 8.52 5.05 -1.52
N GLY A 34 8.94 5.64 -0.42
CA GLY A 34 8.01 6.41 0.43
C GLY A 34 7.36 7.57 -0.33
N PRO A 35 6.19 8.04 0.13
CA PRO A 35 5.41 9.02 -0.61
C PRO A 35 6.16 10.35 -0.72
N THR A 36 6.03 10.97 -1.88
CA THR A 36 6.42 12.37 -2.12
C THR A 36 5.21 13.26 -1.86
N PHE A 37 5.32 14.13 -0.88
CA PHE A 37 4.25 15.06 -0.51
C PHE A 37 4.27 16.29 -1.41
N ASP A 38 3.13 16.96 -1.55
CA ASP A 38 3.01 18.21 -2.32
C ASP A 38 3.93 19.33 -1.82
N SER A 39 4.29 19.30 -0.53
CA SER A 39 5.29 20.19 0.07
C SER A 39 6.73 19.94 -0.42
N GLY A 40 6.96 18.84 -1.13
CA GLY A 40 8.28 18.35 -1.52
C GLY A 40 8.95 17.49 -0.45
N ALA A 41 8.27 17.21 0.67
CA ALA A 41 8.73 16.22 1.64
C ALA A 41 8.77 14.82 1.00
N THR A 42 9.69 13.96 1.43
CA THR A 42 9.73 12.56 0.97
C THR A 42 9.96 11.67 2.18
N ALA A 43 9.04 10.73 2.43
CA ALA A 43 9.26 9.74 3.47
C ALA A 43 10.28 8.69 2.97
N GLY A 44 11.16 8.21 3.84
CA GLY A 44 12.15 7.19 3.46
C GLY A 44 13.36 7.73 2.69
N ALA A 45 13.58 9.05 2.66
CA ALA A 45 14.90 9.59 2.38
C ALA A 45 15.83 9.24 3.56
N GLU A 46 16.31 8.01 3.59
CA GLU A 46 17.51 7.67 4.33
C GLU A 46 18.59 8.66 3.84
N PRO A 47 19.29 9.39 4.74
CA PRO A 47 20.36 10.26 4.31
C PRO A 47 21.33 9.43 3.46
N ALA A 48 21.48 9.80 2.18
CA ALA A 48 22.42 9.15 1.29
C ALA A 48 23.75 9.00 2.03
N ALA A 49 24.14 7.74 2.26
CA ALA A 49 25.38 7.43 2.92
C ALA A 49 26.51 8.17 2.20
N ASP A 50 27.19 8.98 3.00
CA ASP A 50 28.41 9.72 2.71
C ASP A 50 29.33 8.93 1.75
N PRO A 51 29.72 9.46 0.58
CA PRO A 51 30.83 8.87 -0.15
C PRO A 51 32.09 9.22 0.64
N ALA A 52 32.48 8.33 1.55
CA ALA A 52 33.73 8.43 2.27
C ALA A 52 34.90 8.44 1.27
N GLY A 53 35.38 9.65 0.94
CA GLY A 53 36.52 9.85 0.06
C GLY A 53 36.81 11.31 -0.28
N GLY A 54 37.51 12.03 0.61
CA GLY A 54 38.36 13.15 0.20
C GLY A 54 38.35 14.42 1.06
N GLU A 55 39.40 14.56 1.88
CA GLU A 55 40.05 15.77 2.40
C GLU A 55 39.35 16.75 3.38
N PRO A 56 40.04 17.24 4.44
CA PRO A 56 39.51 18.23 5.37
C PRO A 56 39.77 19.68 4.92
N GLY A 57 38.69 20.44 4.67
CA GLY A 57 38.71 21.89 4.46
C GLY A 57 37.32 22.52 4.59
N ALA A 58 37.14 23.37 5.60
CA ALA A 58 35.94 24.13 6.00
C ALA A 58 35.25 24.92 4.85
N PRO A 59 33.98 25.42 4.99
CA PRO A 59 33.28 25.75 6.24
C PRO A 59 31.89 25.11 6.43
N ALA A 60 31.41 25.23 7.68
CA ALA A 60 30.09 24.84 8.14
C ALA A 60 28.99 25.26 7.15
N SER A 61 28.39 24.24 6.52
CA SER A 61 27.15 24.41 5.77
C SER A 61 26.07 24.81 6.77
N THR A 62 25.53 26.01 6.60
CA THR A 62 24.27 26.41 7.21
C THR A 62 23.23 25.53 6.54
N ALA A 63 22.91 24.40 7.16
CA ALA A 63 21.81 23.56 6.74
C ALA A 63 20.55 24.42 6.63
N PRO A 64 19.74 24.30 5.56
CA PRO A 64 18.44 24.94 5.55
C PRO A 64 17.63 24.33 6.69
N ALA A 65 17.29 25.15 7.68
CA ALA A 65 16.12 24.89 8.51
C ALA A 65 14.88 25.03 7.60
N ASP A 66 13.85 24.21 7.84
CA ASP A 66 12.58 24.13 7.10
C ASP A 66 12.58 23.29 5.81
N ALA A 67 13.02 22.03 5.88
CA ALA A 67 12.42 21.00 5.03
C ALA A 67 11.11 20.54 5.71
N PRO A 68 9.98 20.43 4.99
CA PRO A 68 8.75 19.88 5.55
C PRO A 68 9.03 18.48 6.09
N ALA A 69 8.78 18.29 7.38
CA ALA A 69 9.10 17.06 8.08
C ALA A 69 7.91 16.09 7.99
N VAL A 70 8.12 14.92 7.40
CA VAL A 70 7.15 13.83 7.43
C VAL A 70 7.11 13.25 8.84
N THR A 71 5.91 13.09 9.38
CA THR A 71 5.66 12.46 10.68
C THR A 71 4.76 11.24 10.52
N THR A 72 4.97 10.27 11.40
CA THR A 72 4.08 9.11 11.52
C THR A 72 2.91 9.48 12.44
N VAL A 73 1.69 9.27 11.95
CA VAL A 73 0.45 9.46 12.72
C VAL A 73 0.14 8.19 13.52
N ALA A 74 0.14 7.05 12.85
CA ALA A 74 -0.19 5.74 13.42
C ALA A 74 0.47 4.63 12.59
N THR A 75 0.69 3.47 13.22
CA THR A 75 1.19 2.26 12.57
C THR A 75 0.40 1.06 13.09
N GLY A 76 0.12 0.10 12.20
CA GLY A 76 -0.56 -1.14 12.51
C GLY A 76 0.09 -2.32 11.78
N ALA A 77 -0.12 -3.53 12.29
CA ALA A 77 0.27 -4.76 11.61
C ALA A 77 -0.96 -5.38 10.97
N PHE A 78 -0.82 -5.89 9.76
CA PHE A 78 -1.87 -6.64 9.10
C PHE A 78 -2.09 -7.98 9.81
N GLU A 79 -3.36 -8.33 9.97
CA GLU A 79 -3.82 -9.61 10.51
C GLU A 79 -4.85 -10.24 9.57
N ASP A 80 -4.93 -11.57 9.62
CA ASP A 80 -5.84 -12.37 8.80
C ASP A 80 -7.30 -12.05 9.15
N VAL A 81 -8.14 -11.85 8.12
CA VAL A 81 -9.61 -11.76 8.28
C VAL A 81 -10.29 -12.88 7.53
N ASP A 82 -10.62 -12.69 6.24
CA ASP A 82 -11.12 -13.77 5.37
C ASP A 82 -9.98 -14.47 4.62
N HIS A 83 -8.83 -13.80 4.50
CA HIS A 83 -7.63 -14.29 3.81
C HIS A 83 -6.37 -14.02 4.65
N PRO A 84 -5.25 -14.70 4.38
CA PRO A 84 -3.98 -14.39 5.02
C PRO A 84 -3.55 -12.94 4.75
N GLY A 85 -2.97 -12.31 5.76
CA GLY A 85 -2.35 -11.01 5.61
C GLY A 85 -1.25 -10.77 6.63
N GLU A 86 -0.13 -10.25 6.16
CA GLU A 86 1.02 -9.92 6.99
C GLU A 86 1.65 -8.60 6.55
N GLY A 87 2.59 -8.13 7.36
CA GLY A 87 3.30 -6.86 7.17
C GLY A 87 2.70 -5.72 7.98
N SER A 88 3.01 -4.49 7.58
CA SER A 88 2.58 -3.29 8.31
C SER A 88 2.02 -2.19 7.42
N ALA A 89 1.13 -1.39 8.02
CA ALA A 89 0.60 -0.16 7.44
C ALA A 89 0.96 1.03 8.32
N THR A 90 1.42 2.12 7.70
CA THR A 90 1.81 3.36 8.37
C THR A 90 1.05 4.54 7.78
N LEU A 91 0.46 5.38 8.63
CA LEU A 91 -0.07 6.68 8.23
C LEU A 91 1.03 7.72 8.36
N LEU A 92 1.37 8.36 7.26
CA LEU A 92 2.43 9.37 7.16
C LEU A 92 1.83 10.71 6.74
N THR A 93 2.16 11.79 7.45
CA THR A 93 1.67 13.13 7.14
C THR A 93 2.80 14.15 7.11
N ASP A 94 2.68 15.17 6.27
CA ASP A 94 3.49 16.39 6.37
C ASP A 94 2.76 17.54 7.10
N GLY A 95 1.58 17.24 7.66
CA GLY A 95 0.66 18.21 8.29
C GLY A 95 -0.40 18.76 7.34
N ASN A 96 -0.26 18.59 6.03
CA ASN A 96 -1.20 19.05 5.00
C ASN A 96 -1.80 17.90 4.18
N GLN A 97 -0.97 16.93 3.82
CA GLN A 97 -1.32 15.74 3.06
C GLN A 97 -0.97 14.51 3.89
N THR A 98 -1.77 13.45 3.75
CA THR A 98 -1.54 12.19 4.45
C THR A 98 -1.57 11.04 3.47
N PHE A 99 -0.66 10.08 3.66
CA PHE A 99 -0.64 8.82 2.94
C PHE A 99 -0.78 7.65 3.91
N VAL A 100 -1.54 6.64 3.49
CA VAL A 100 -1.45 5.29 4.03
C VAL A 100 -0.41 4.55 3.20
N ARG A 101 0.67 4.13 3.85
CA ARG A 101 1.74 3.33 3.25
C ARG A 101 1.64 1.90 3.77
N PHE A 102 1.64 0.93 2.86
CA PHE A 102 1.94 -0.45 3.21
C PHE A 102 3.44 -0.63 3.06
N GLU A 103 4.09 -1.27 4.04
CA GLU A 103 5.54 -1.42 4.07
C GLU A 103 6.01 -2.63 3.24
N ASP A 104 7.34 -2.76 3.07
CA ASP A 104 7.95 -3.78 2.21
C ASP A 104 7.63 -5.23 2.61
N ASP A 105 7.22 -5.45 3.86
CA ASP A 105 6.82 -6.75 4.40
C ASP A 105 5.32 -7.07 4.20
N PHE A 106 4.58 -6.21 3.50
CA PHE A 106 3.17 -6.47 3.17
C PHE A 106 3.00 -7.68 2.24
N SER A 107 2.08 -8.57 2.58
CA SER A 107 1.68 -9.69 1.73
C SER A 107 0.25 -10.15 2.04
N THR A 108 -0.54 -10.47 1.01
CA THR A 108 -1.87 -11.08 1.13
C THR A 108 -2.19 -11.93 -0.12
N ASP A 109 -3.31 -12.66 -0.10
CA ASP A 109 -3.80 -13.40 -1.25
C ASP A 109 -4.24 -12.46 -2.39
N ASN A 110 -4.11 -12.94 -3.62
CA ASN A 110 -4.69 -12.28 -4.77
C ASN A 110 -6.23 -12.34 -4.78
N GLY A 111 -6.85 -11.32 -5.37
CA GLY A 111 -8.30 -11.24 -5.55
C GLY A 111 -8.68 -10.57 -6.86
N PRO A 112 -9.92 -10.79 -7.35
CA PRO A 112 -10.33 -10.27 -8.66
C PRO A 112 -10.63 -8.77 -8.70
N ASP A 113 -10.72 -8.10 -7.55
CA ASP A 113 -11.17 -6.70 -7.43
C ASP A 113 -10.78 -6.11 -6.05
N LEU A 114 -9.49 -6.14 -5.71
CA LEU A 114 -8.98 -5.72 -4.39
C LEU A 114 -8.75 -4.20 -4.33
N PHE A 115 -9.06 -3.60 -3.19
CA PHE A 115 -8.90 -2.19 -2.89
C PHE A 115 -8.23 -1.99 -1.53
N ALA A 116 -7.35 -0.99 -1.44
CA ALA A 116 -6.92 -0.44 -0.16
C ALA A 116 -8.01 0.50 0.36
N VAL A 117 -8.40 0.32 1.61
CA VAL A 117 -9.45 1.11 2.27
C VAL A 117 -9.02 1.50 3.68
N VAL A 118 -9.67 2.53 4.21
CA VAL A 118 -9.59 2.89 5.64
C VAL A 118 -10.98 2.94 6.26
N TYR A 119 -11.03 2.75 7.58
CA TYR A 119 -12.22 2.92 8.37
C TYR A 119 -12.08 4.11 9.31
N VAL A 120 -13.12 4.96 9.30
CA VAL A 120 -13.32 6.07 10.24
C VAL A 120 -14.62 5.78 11.00
N GLY A 121 -14.48 5.21 12.20
CA GLY A 121 -15.63 4.64 12.90
C GLY A 121 -16.24 3.48 12.11
N GLU A 122 -17.48 3.64 11.64
CA GLU A 122 -18.20 2.63 10.84
C GLU A 122 -18.13 2.90 9.32
N GLU A 123 -17.55 4.03 8.90
CA GLU A 123 -17.47 4.43 7.51
C GLU A 123 -16.21 3.88 6.84
N ARG A 124 -16.38 3.19 5.70
CA ARG A 124 -15.29 2.71 4.85
C ARG A 124 -15.02 3.69 3.73
N ILE A 125 -13.77 4.11 3.58
CA ILE A 125 -13.31 5.03 2.54
C ILE A 125 -12.36 4.27 1.61
N GLU A 126 -12.70 4.23 0.32
CA GLU A 126 -11.85 3.62 -0.72
C GLU A 126 -10.69 4.56 -1.07
N LEU A 127 -9.45 4.09 -0.92
CA LEU A 127 -8.27 4.87 -1.29
C LEU A 127 -7.81 4.58 -2.72
N GLY A 128 -8.04 3.36 -3.20
CA GLY A 128 -7.72 2.95 -4.57
C GLY A 128 -7.64 1.44 -4.73
N GLU A 129 -7.51 0.98 -5.97
CA GLU A 129 -7.24 -0.42 -6.29
C GLU A 129 -5.93 -0.88 -5.62
N LEU A 130 -5.88 -2.13 -5.16
CA LEU A 130 -4.67 -2.73 -4.64
C LEU A 130 -3.65 -2.82 -5.77
N LYS A 131 -2.48 -2.20 -5.61
CA LYS A 131 -1.48 -2.10 -6.69
C LYS A 131 -0.75 -3.42 -6.89
N GLY A 132 -0.48 -4.14 -5.79
CA GLY A 132 0.04 -5.51 -5.79
C GLY A 132 -0.32 -6.21 -4.48
N ASN A 133 -0.34 -7.54 -4.50
CA ASN A 133 -0.63 -8.34 -3.30
C ASN A 133 0.61 -8.52 -2.41
N VAL A 134 1.79 -8.07 -2.87
CA VAL A 134 3.05 -8.11 -2.12
C VAL A 134 3.78 -6.79 -2.24
N GLY A 135 4.36 -6.32 -1.13
CA GLY A 135 5.36 -5.27 -1.07
C GLY A 135 4.82 -3.85 -0.85
N ALA A 136 5.75 -2.89 -0.88
CA ALA A 136 5.51 -1.52 -0.47
C ALA A 136 4.69 -0.72 -1.47
N GLN A 137 3.68 -0.01 -0.98
CA GLN A 137 2.78 0.80 -1.80
C GLN A 137 2.13 1.93 -1.02
N ASN A 138 1.81 3.03 -1.69
CA ASN A 138 1.30 4.25 -1.06
C ASN A 138 -0.09 4.62 -1.60
N TYR A 139 -0.96 5.09 -0.70
CA TYR A 139 -2.31 5.53 -0.98
C TYR A 139 -2.58 6.88 -0.32
N GLU A 140 -3.03 7.86 -1.09
CA GLU A 140 -3.37 9.16 -0.53
C GLU A 140 -4.68 9.09 0.25
N LEU A 141 -4.67 9.62 1.47
CA LEU A 141 -5.88 9.79 2.26
C LEU A 141 -6.61 11.05 1.78
N PRO A 142 -7.93 10.99 1.48
CA PRO A 142 -8.67 12.17 1.06
C PRO A 142 -8.52 13.32 2.06
N PRO A 143 -8.35 14.58 1.59
CA PRO A 143 -8.03 15.70 2.46
C PRO A 143 -9.16 16.08 3.43
N GLU A 144 -10.38 15.57 3.20
CA GLU A 144 -11.52 15.75 4.11
C GLU A 144 -11.47 14.83 5.33
N VAL A 145 -10.61 13.80 5.32
CA VAL A 145 -10.51 12.80 6.39
C VAL A 145 -9.45 13.24 7.39
N ASP A 146 -9.83 13.31 8.67
CA ASP A 146 -8.88 13.51 9.76
C ASP A 146 -8.05 12.23 9.95
N PRO A 147 -6.72 12.26 9.77
CA PRO A 147 -5.89 11.07 9.91
C PRO A 147 -5.92 10.49 11.33
N ALA A 148 -6.18 11.31 12.36
CA ALA A 148 -6.31 10.82 13.74
C ALA A 148 -7.64 10.09 14.00
N SER A 149 -8.60 10.17 13.06
CA SER A 149 -9.89 9.47 13.15
C SER A 149 -9.89 8.10 12.46
N VAL A 150 -8.82 7.77 11.73
CA VAL A 150 -8.65 6.46 11.09
C VAL A 150 -8.35 5.43 12.17
N THR A 151 -9.16 4.37 12.23
CA THR A 151 -9.00 3.28 13.21
C THR A 151 -8.43 2.01 12.60
N THR A 152 -8.67 1.79 11.31
CA THR A 152 -8.30 0.56 10.62
C THR A 152 -7.91 0.86 9.18
N VAL A 153 -6.82 0.24 8.72
CA VAL A 153 -6.45 0.12 7.31
C VAL A 153 -6.78 -1.30 6.87
N ALA A 154 -7.35 -1.50 5.69
CA ALA A 154 -7.69 -2.86 5.24
C ALA A 154 -7.52 -3.05 3.73
N VAL A 155 -7.43 -4.31 3.33
CA VAL A 155 -7.60 -4.75 1.94
C VAL A 155 -8.98 -5.37 1.80
N TRP A 156 -9.78 -4.81 0.91
CA TRP A 156 -11.17 -5.19 0.72
C TRP A 156 -11.43 -5.60 -0.74
N CYS A 157 -12.13 -6.71 -0.94
CA CYS A 157 -12.53 -7.19 -2.25
C CYS A 157 -13.89 -6.61 -2.65
N LYS A 158 -13.90 -5.66 -3.58
CA LYS A 158 -15.10 -4.94 -3.99
C LYS A 158 -16.16 -5.81 -4.64
N ARG A 159 -15.71 -6.77 -5.44
CA ARG A 159 -16.60 -7.73 -6.12
C ARG A 159 -17.39 -8.62 -5.15
N PHE A 160 -16.77 -9.01 -4.04
CA PHE A 160 -17.36 -9.98 -3.10
C PHE A 160 -17.79 -9.37 -1.76
N ASP A 161 -17.52 -8.08 -1.55
CA ASP A 161 -17.77 -7.35 -0.31
C ASP A 161 -17.17 -8.06 0.92
N SER A 162 -15.92 -8.49 0.81
CA SER A 162 -15.20 -9.25 1.84
C SER A 162 -13.88 -8.57 2.21
N THR A 163 -13.50 -8.63 3.48
CA THR A 163 -12.24 -8.05 3.98
C THR A 163 -11.18 -9.14 4.00
N PHE A 164 -10.12 -8.97 3.21
CA PHE A 164 -9.05 -9.96 3.14
C PHE A 164 -8.21 -9.94 4.42
N THR A 165 -7.63 -8.78 4.70
CA THR A 165 -6.78 -8.52 5.87
C THR A 165 -6.96 -7.08 6.31
N GLU A 166 -6.72 -6.82 7.60
CA GLU A 166 -6.82 -5.49 8.18
C GLU A 166 -5.68 -5.23 9.18
N ALA A 167 -5.40 -3.96 9.42
CA ALA A 167 -4.43 -3.49 10.39
C ALA A 167 -5.10 -2.41 11.24
N ALA A 168 -5.30 -2.68 12.51
CA ALA A 168 -5.71 -1.66 13.47
C ALA A 168 -4.57 -0.64 13.63
N VAL A 169 -4.89 0.64 13.42
CA VAL A 169 -3.95 1.75 13.53
C VAL A 169 -4.41 2.65 14.68
N ALA A 170 -3.58 2.76 15.71
CA ALA A 170 -3.90 3.46 16.97
C ALA A 170 -2.81 4.46 17.35
#